data_AF-A0AB34HVU5-F1
#
_entry.id   AF-A0AB34HVU5-F1
#
_cell.length_a   1.000
_cell.length_b   1.000
_cell.length_c   1.000
_cell.angle_alpha   90.00
_cell.angle_beta   90.00
_cell.angle_gamma   90.00
#
_symmetry.space_group_name_H-M   'P 1'
#
loop_
_entity.id
_entity.type
_entity.pdbx_description
1 polymer ?
#
loop_
_entity_poly.entity_id
_entity_poly.type
_entity_poly.pdbx_seq_one_letter_code
_entity_poly.pdbx_strand_id
1 'polypeptide(L)'
;MSARVALLLLWVFDTRPTLWAEAESLLEPWANVTLTCQSPLWTLEFQLLKDGVAQELVHLGSPATEYRFPLGAVTGDTRGLYRCHYSMDSGRTSLSNLVEVTGA
;
A
#
# COMPACT_ATOMS: atom_id res chain seq x y z
N MET A 1 31.73 16.16 7.13
CA MET A 1 30.32 15.69 7.19
C MET A 1 30.33 14.21 7.56
N SER A 2 29.79 13.85 8.73
CA SER A 2 29.91 12.51 9.32
C SER A 2 28.91 11.53 8.71
N ALA A 3 29.36 10.33 8.34
CA ALA A 3 28.49 9.26 7.81
C ALA A 3 27.35 8.87 8.79
N ARG A 4 27.56 9.10 10.10
CA ARG A 4 26.53 8.88 11.12
C ARG A 4 25.34 9.84 10.97
N VAL A 5 25.58 11.08 10.52
CA VAL A 5 24.51 12.07 10.29
C VAL A 5 23.74 11.73 9.01
N ALA A 6 24.41 11.24 7.97
CA ALA A 6 23.74 10.80 6.74
C ALA A 6 22.81 9.60 6.97
N LEU A 7 23.22 8.62 7.79
CA LEU A 7 22.37 7.47 8.13
C LEU A 7 21.10 7.88 8.89
N LEU A 8 21.21 8.82 9.84
CA LEU A 8 20.06 9.32 10.59
C LEU A 8 19.06 10.07 9.70
N LEU A 9 19.54 10.84 8.72
CA LEU A 9 18.66 11.57 7.78
C LEU A 9 17.89 10.61 6.85
N LEU A 10 18.51 9.52 6.40
CA LEU A 10 17.86 8.54 5.52
C LEU A 10 16.71 7.77 6.21
N TRP A 11 16.82 7.53 7.52
CA TRP A 11 15.74 6.94 8.31
C TRP A 11 14.61 7.94 8.63
N VAL A 12 14.93 9.23 8.68
CA VAL A 12 13.98 10.32 8.96
C VAL A 12 13.16 10.72 7.73
N PHE A 13 13.56 10.32 6.51
CA PHE A 13 12.86 10.66 5.26
C PHE A 13 12.42 9.44 4.44
N ASP A 14 12.29 8.24 5.03
CA ASP A 14 11.70 7.12 4.30
C ASP A 14 10.20 7.37 4.11
N THR A 15 9.87 7.84 2.91
CA THR A 15 8.50 8.15 2.49
C THR A 15 7.83 6.94 1.84
N ARG A 16 8.48 5.76 1.85
CA ARG A 16 7.91 4.55 1.25
C ARG A 16 6.72 4.05 2.08
N PRO A 17 5.56 3.81 1.44
CA PRO A 17 4.44 3.18 2.12
C PRO A 17 4.67 1.67 2.32
N THR A 18 3.92 1.09 3.25
CA THR A 18 3.88 -0.37 3.46
C THR A 18 2.53 -0.90 3.03
N LEU A 19 2.50 -2.08 2.41
CA LEU A 19 1.29 -2.78 1.99
C LEU A 19 1.27 -4.17 2.62
N TRP A 20 0.12 -4.60 3.11
CA TRP A 20 -0.10 -5.98 3.55
C TRP A 20 -1.54 -6.42 3.25
N ALA A 21 -1.75 -7.74 3.27
CA ALA A 21 -3.07 -8.34 3.11
C ALA A 21 -3.62 -8.76 4.47
N GLU A 22 -4.88 -8.45 4.70
CA GLU A 22 -5.66 -8.85 5.87
C GLU A 22 -6.82 -9.73 5.40
N ALA A 23 -6.89 -10.94 5.94
CA ALA A 23 -8.07 -11.78 5.80
C ALA A 23 -9.08 -11.47 6.91
N GLU A 24 -10.36 -11.46 6.60
CA GLU A 24 -11.41 -11.30 7.61
C GLU A 24 -11.53 -12.54 8.52
N SER A 25 -11.26 -13.73 7.99
CA SER A 25 -11.37 -15.00 8.70
C SER A 25 -10.11 -15.84 8.51
N LEU A 26 -9.52 -16.33 9.60
CA LEU A 26 -8.40 -17.28 9.54
C LEU A 26 -8.82 -18.67 9.04
N LEU A 27 -10.12 -19.01 9.18
CA LEU A 27 -10.67 -20.29 8.69
C LEU A 27 -10.92 -20.24 7.18
N GLU A 28 -11.23 -19.06 6.65
CA GLU A 28 -11.46 -18.82 5.23
C GLU A 28 -10.62 -17.62 4.73
N PRO A 29 -9.28 -17.74 4.67
CA PRO A 29 -8.38 -16.61 4.45
C PRO A 29 -8.58 -15.86 3.12
N TRP A 30 -9.26 -16.49 2.17
CA TRP A 30 -9.42 -16.03 0.81
C TRP A 30 -10.85 -15.64 0.47
N ALA A 31 -11.79 -15.78 1.40
CA ALA A 31 -13.20 -15.43 1.19
C ALA A 31 -13.44 -13.92 1.21
N ASN A 32 -12.67 -13.18 2.02
CA ASN A 32 -12.69 -11.72 2.03
C ASN A 32 -11.31 -11.18 2.45
N VAL A 33 -10.60 -10.59 1.49
CA VAL A 33 -9.28 -10.00 1.68
C VAL A 33 -9.37 -8.49 1.53
N THR A 34 -8.67 -7.77 2.41
CA THR A 34 -8.43 -6.33 2.29
C THR A 34 -6.94 -6.09 2.18
N LEU A 35 -6.53 -5.23 1.25
CA LEU A 35 -5.16 -4.74 1.15
C LEU A 35 -5.05 -3.40 1.88
N THR A 36 -4.27 -3.36 2.96
CA THR A 36 -4.07 -2.13 3.75
C THR A 36 -2.78 -1.45 3.34
N CYS A 37 -2.88 -0.22 2.84
CA CYS A 37 -1.74 0.62 2.49
C CYS A 37 -1.52 1.68 3.58
N GLN A 38 -0.34 1.68 4.20
CA GLN A 38 0.06 2.64 5.22
C GLN A 38 1.12 3.59 4.66
N SER A 39 0.83 4.89 4.66
CA SER A 39 1.80 5.93 4.35
C SER A 39 2.48 6.44 5.64
N PRO A 40 3.77 6.82 5.59
CA PRO A 40 4.46 7.49 6.70
C PRO A 40 3.95 8.90 6.97
N LEU A 41 3.23 9.51 6.02
CA LEU A 41 2.76 10.89 6.04
C LEU A 41 1.27 10.96 5.73
N TRP A 42 0.58 11.98 6.25
CA TRP A 42 -0.81 12.26 5.90
C TRP A 42 -0.93 12.61 4.42
N THR A 43 -1.93 12.05 3.77
CA THR A 43 -2.23 12.25 2.36
C THR A 43 -3.73 12.25 2.13
N LEU A 44 -4.15 12.86 1.02
CA LEU A 44 -5.51 12.79 0.50
C LEU A 44 -5.65 11.73 -0.59
N GLU A 45 -4.56 11.11 -1.05
CA GLU A 45 -4.61 10.25 -2.23
C GLU A 45 -3.76 8.99 -2.05
N PHE A 46 -4.37 7.84 -2.35
CA PHE A 46 -3.73 6.52 -2.42
C PHE A 46 -4.04 5.87 -3.77
N GLN A 47 -3.11 5.08 -4.30
CA GLN A 47 -3.30 4.30 -5.51
C GLN A 47 -2.87 2.85 -5.28
N LEU A 48 -3.73 1.91 -5.64
CA LEU A 48 -3.40 0.49 -5.73
C LEU A 48 -2.96 0.14 -7.16
N LEU A 49 -1.92 -0.68 -7.26
CA LEU A 49 -1.44 -1.29 -8.49
C LEU A 49 -1.47 -2.81 -8.34
N LYS A 50 -1.81 -3.48 -9.43
CA LYS A 50 -1.78 -4.94 -9.58
C LYS A 50 -1.00 -5.27 -10.84
N ASP A 51 0.00 -6.13 -10.73
CA ASP A 51 0.87 -6.57 -11.82
C ASP A 51 1.49 -5.39 -12.59
N GLY A 52 1.80 -4.31 -11.86
CA GLY A 52 2.35 -3.06 -12.41
C GLY A 52 1.32 -2.12 -13.05
N VAL A 53 0.04 -2.49 -13.09
CA VAL A 53 -1.04 -1.71 -13.68
C VAL A 53 -1.89 -1.06 -12.58
N ALA A 54 -2.15 0.24 -12.71
CA ALA A 54 -3.03 0.98 -11.80
C ALA A 54 -4.44 0.38 -11.80
N GLN A 55 -4.96 0.08 -10.61
CA GLN A 55 -6.30 -0.50 -10.43
C GLN A 55 -7.28 0.53 -9.88
N GLU A 56 -6.96 1.13 -8.74
CA GLU A 56 -7.87 2.01 -8.02
C GLU A 56 -7.12 3.22 -7.46
N LEU A 57 -7.59 4.42 -7.84
CA LEU A 57 -7.11 5.70 -7.34
C LEU A 57 -8.18 6.28 -6.41
N VAL A 58 -7.82 6.58 -5.16
CA VAL A 58 -8.76 7.04 -4.15
C VAL A 58 -8.37 8.42 -3.68
N HIS A 59 -9.36 9.31 -3.63
CA HIS A 59 -9.26 10.63 -3.02
C HIS A 59 -10.11 10.66 -1.74
N LEU A 60 -9.48 11.02 -0.64
CA LEU A 60 -10.11 11.09 0.68
C LEU A 60 -10.69 12.48 0.92
N GLY A 61 -11.78 12.55 1.68
CA GLY A 61 -12.37 13.82 2.11
C GLY A 61 -11.55 14.54 3.21
N SER A 62 -10.65 13.81 3.87
CA SER A 62 -9.75 14.32 4.90
C SER A 62 -8.42 13.57 4.87
N PRO A 63 -7.29 14.20 5.21
CA PRO A 63 -6.00 13.53 5.18
C PRO A 63 -5.94 12.33 6.14
N ALA A 64 -5.38 11.22 5.67
CA ALA A 64 -5.15 10.01 6.45
C ALA A 64 -3.77 9.42 6.18
N THR A 65 -3.30 8.53 7.05
CA THR A 65 -2.04 7.77 6.89
C THR A 65 -2.29 6.34 6.45
N GLU A 66 -3.53 5.98 6.19
CA GLU A 66 -3.94 4.63 5.82
C GLU A 66 -5.13 4.69 4.87
N TYR A 67 -5.14 3.78 3.91
CA TYR A 67 -6.35 3.41 3.19
C TYR A 67 -6.43 1.90 2.99
N ARG A 68 -7.64 1.38 3.08
CA ARG A 68 -7.96 -0.05 2.99
C ARG A 68 -8.66 -0.29 1.66
N PHE A 69 -8.03 -1.05 0.78
CA PHE A 69 -8.58 -1.47 -0.50
C PHE A 69 -9.28 -2.83 -0.34
N PRO A 70 -10.62 -2.89 -0.31
CA PRO A 70 -11.33 -4.16 -0.18
C PRO A 70 -11.19 -4.94 -1.48
N LEU A 71 -10.52 -6.09 -1.43
CA LEU A 71 -10.36 -6.96 -2.59
C LEU A 71 -11.52 -7.96 -2.71
N GLY A 72 -12.17 -8.28 -1.60
CA GLY A 72 -13.24 -9.27 -1.53
C GLY A 72 -12.68 -10.70 -1.65
N ALA A 73 -13.49 -11.59 -2.23
CA ALA A 73 -13.06 -12.97 -2.46
C ALA A 73 -11.91 -13.03 -3.47
N VAL A 74 -10.91 -13.86 -3.17
CA VAL A 74 -9.79 -14.09 -4.08
C VAL A 74 -10.21 -15.05 -5.19
N THR A 75 -10.25 -14.54 -6.41
CA THR A 75 -10.63 -15.23 -7.64
C THR A 75 -9.48 -15.15 -8.65
N GLY A 76 -9.64 -15.74 -9.83
CA GLY A 76 -8.66 -15.60 -10.92
C GLY A 76 -8.34 -14.13 -11.24
N ASP A 77 -9.34 -13.26 -11.19
CA ASP A 77 -9.21 -11.84 -11.54
C ASP A 77 -8.57 -11.00 -10.43
N THR A 78 -8.62 -11.44 -9.18
CA THR A 78 -8.03 -10.72 -8.04
C THR A 78 -6.70 -11.33 -7.56
N ARG A 79 -6.29 -12.49 -8.09
CA ARG A 79 -4.93 -13.01 -7.92
C ARG A 79 -3.91 -12.13 -8.63
N GLY A 80 -2.75 -11.91 -8.00
CA GLY A 80 -1.66 -11.16 -8.61
C GLY A 80 -0.71 -10.51 -7.61
N LEU A 81 0.15 -9.64 -8.14
CA LEU A 81 1.18 -8.94 -7.38
C LEU A 81 0.79 -7.49 -7.14
N TYR A 82 0.62 -7.12 -5.87
CA TYR A 82 0.10 -5.83 -5.47
C TYR A 82 1.18 -4.91 -4.88
N ARG A 83 1.07 -3.62 -5.21
CA ARG A 83 1.82 -2.52 -4.60
C ARG A 83 0.88 -1.32 -4.43
N CYS A 84 1.21 -0.43 -3.50
CA CYS A 84 0.56 0.86 -3.40
C CYS A 84 1.58 2.01 -3.42
N HIS A 85 1.10 3.19 -3.76
CA HIS A 85 1.78 4.45 -3.46
C HIS A 85 0.75 5.48 -2.97
N TYR A 86 1.26 6.60 -2.46
CA TYR A 86 0.45 7.76 -2.13
C TYR A 86 1.03 9.02 -2.79
N SER A 87 0.26 10.09 -2.80
CA SER A 87 0.73 11.37 -3.34
C SER A 87 1.13 12.33 -2.21
N MET A 88 2.16 13.13 -2.49
CA MET A 88 2.64 14.24 -1.68
C MET A 88 2.54 15.52 -2.51
N ASP A 89 2.65 16.68 -1.87
CA ASP A 89 2.69 17.97 -2.58
C ASP A 89 3.82 18.04 -3.63
N SER A 90 4.91 17.30 -3.41
CA SER A 90 6.05 17.20 -4.33
C SER A 90 5.86 16.17 -5.46
N GLY A 91 4.76 15.42 -5.48
CA GLY A 91 4.44 14.38 -6.47
C GLY A 91 4.17 12.99 -5.87
N ARG A 92 4.23 11.96 -6.70
CA ARG A 92 4.02 10.56 -6.29
C ARG A 92 5.22 9.99 -5.53
N THR A 93 4.96 9.19 -4.49
CA THR A 93 6.01 8.50 -3.72
C THR A 93 6.50 7.22 -4.38
N SER A 94 7.56 6.64 -3.82
CA SER A 94 8.02 5.31 -4.22
C SER A 94 6.99 4.23 -3.91
N LEU A 95 7.00 3.14 -4.67
CA LEU A 95 6.10 2.01 -4.44
C LEU A 95 6.40 1.28 -3.13
N SER A 96 5.35 0.73 -2.52
CA SER A 96 5.44 -0.13 -1.33
C SER A 96 6.23 -1.43 -1.59
N ASN A 97 6.40 -2.22 -0.51
CA ASN A 97 6.71 -3.63 -0.65
C ASN A 97 5.67 -4.35 -1.54
N LEU A 98 6.11 -5.44 -2.18
CA LEU A 98 5.27 -6.28 -3.02
C LEU A 98 4.48 -7.26 -2.14
N VAL A 99 3.18 -7.39 -2.39
CA VAL A 99 2.31 -8.38 -1.76
C VAL A 99 1.78 -9.31 -2.83
N GLU A 100 2.00 -10.61 -2.68
CA GLU A 100 1.43 -11.61 -3.56
C GLU A 100 0.10 -12.13 -2.99
N VAL A 101 -0.94 -12.09 -3.81
CA VAL A 101 -2.25 -12.66 -3.48
C VAL A 101 -2.46 -13.87 -4.38
N THR A 102 -2.23 -15.07 -3.85
CA THR A 102 -2.32 -16.33 -4.59
C THR A 102 -3.70 -16.97 -4.52
N GLY A 103 -4.52 -16.65 -3.50
CA GLY A 103 -5.75 -17.38 -3.22
C GLY A 103 -5.48 -18.77 -2.63
N ALA A 104 -6.57 -19.53 -2.46
CA ALA A 104 -6.54 -20.94 -2.07
C ALA A 104 -5.99 -21.85 -3.18
#